data_AF-A0A0G0PY90-F1
#
_entry.id   AF-A0A0G0PY90-F1
#
_cell.length_a   1.000
_cell.length_b   1.000
_cell.length_c   1.000
_cell.angle_alpha   90.00
_cell.angle_beta   90.00
_cell.angle_gamma   90.00
#
_symmetry.space_group_name_H-M   'P 1'
#
loop_
_entity.id
_entity.type
_entity.pdbx_description
1 polymer ?
#
loop_
_entity_poly.entity_id
_entity_poly.type
_entity_poly.pdbx_seq_one_letter_code
_entity_poly.pdbx_strand_id
1 'polypeptide(L)'
;MKTWQKLKTNPILWKQYFVRERVIKEVRSFFDERKFHEVETPILIGNPPAESYIDVFQTTLLDRTRKGTPAYLSTSPEVALKKLMTAGIGNCYSITKSVKHYFSLSTKRLGMETY
;
A
#
# COMPACT_ATOMS: atom_id res chain seq x y z
N MET A 1 2.67 -24.61 1.11
CA MET A 1 4.17 -24.60 1.06
C MET A 1 4.67 -23.15 1.07
N LYS A 2 5.61 -22.76 1.97
CA LYS A 2 5.98 -21.34 2.16
C LYS A 2 6.63 -20.76 0.89
N THR A 3 6.34 -19.52 0.52
CA THR A 3 6.84 -18.87 -0.72
C THR A 3 8.35 -18.97 -0.87
N TRP A 4 9.11 -18.74 0.20
CA TRP A 4 10.58 -18.82 0.17
C TRP A 4 11.10 -20.24 -0.13
N GLN A 5 10.37 -21.28 0.29
CA GLN A 5 10.72 -22.67 -0.01
C GLN A 5 10.52 -22.95 -1.50
N LYS A 6 9.41 -22.48 -2.08
CA LYS A 6 9.15 -22.58 -3.53
C LYS A 6 10.26 -21.91 -4.36
N LEU A 7 10.72 -20.73 -3.94
CA LEU A 7 11.81 -20.01 -4.61
C LEU A 7 13.16 -20.73 -4.52
N LYS A 8 13.43 -21.37 -3.37
CA LYS A 8 14.64 -22.19 -3.19
C LYS A 8 14.63 -23.43 -4.10
N THR A 9 13.47 -24.07 -4.23
CA THR A 9 13.31 -25.29 -5.04
C THR A 9 13.22 -25.00 -6.54
N ASN A 10 12.70 -23.83 -6.94
CA ASN A 10 12.58 -23.46 -8.35
C ASN A 10 13.14 -22.05 -8.63
N PRO A 11 14.44 -21.95 -8.99
CA PRO A 11 15.09 -20.68 -9.26
C PRO A 11 14.49 -19.87 -10.43
N ILE A 12 13.72 -20.49 -11.34
CA ILE A 12 13.13 -19.76 -12.47
C ILE A 12 12.10 -18.72 -12.02
N LEU A 13 11.50 -18.92 -10.84
CA LEU A 13 10.50 -18.02 -10.26
C LEU A 13 11.08 -16.64 -9.92
N TRP A 14 12.40 -16.52 -9.71
CA TRP A 14 13.06 -15.23 -9.51
C TRP A 14 12.82 -14.24 -10.66
N LYS A 15 12.66 -14.76 -11.89
CA LYS A 15 12.35 -13.95 -13.06
C LYS A 15 11.09 -13.09 -12.86
N GLN A 16 10.07 -13.60 -12.17
CA GLN A 16 8.84 -12.85 -11.89
C GLN A 16 9.09 -11.67 -10.93
N TYR A 17 9.96 -11.85 -9.95
CA TYR A 17 10.33 -10.80 -9.00
C TYR A 17 11.15 -9.70 -9.70
N PHE A 18 12.09 -10.07 -10.57
CA PHE A 18 12.85 -9.10 -11.36
C PHE A 18 11.98 -8.33 -12.36
N VAL A 19 10.94 -8.96 -12.92
CA VAL A 19 9.95 -8.24 -13.75
C VAL A 19 9.23 -7.18 -12.91
N ARG A 20 8.75 -7.54 -11.71
CA ARG A 20 8.10 -6.57 -10.82
C ARG A 20 9.03 -5.43 -10.42
N GLU A 21 10.28 -5.74 -10.09
CA GLU A 21 11.32 -4.76 -9.80
C GLU A 21 11.50 -3.78 -10.96
N ARG A 22 11.67 -4.31 -12.19
CA ARG A 22 11.83 -3.51 -13.39
C ARG A 22 10.63 -2.59 -13.61
N VAL A 23 9.40 -3.11 -13.52
CA VAL A 23 8.19 -2.30 -13.65
C VAL A 23 8.18 -1.13 -12.66
N ILE A 24 8.52 -1.37 -11.39
CA ILE A 24 8.57 -0.29 -10.38
C ILE A 24 9.64 0.74 -10.73
N LYS A 25 10.82 0.31 -11.21
CA LYS A 25 11.89 1.23 -11.64
C LYS A 25 11.46 2.09 -12.82
N GLU A 26 10.85 1.50 -13.85
CA GLU A 26 10.38 2.23 -15.03
C GLU A 26 9.28 3.24 -14.67
N VAL A 27 8.34 2.86 -13.78
CA VAL A 27 7.29 3.78 -13.29
C VAL A 27 7.91 4.98 -12.59
N ARG A 28 8.94 4.79 -11.75
CA ARG A 28 9.66 5.89 -11.10
C ARG A 28 10.36 6.78 -12.13
N SER A 29 11.13 6.19 -13.06
CA SER A 29 11.81 6.94 -14.13
C SER A 29 10.85 7.82 -14.91
N PHE A 30 9.68 7.29 -15.27
CA PHE A 30 8.64 8.05 -15.99
C PHE A 30 8.19 9.33 -15.26
N PHE A 31 8.05 9.26 -13.93
CA PHE A 31 7.64 10.39 -13.09
C PHE A 31 8.82 11.34 -12.80
N ASP A 32 10.02 10.80 -12.58
CA ASP A 32 11.25 11.56 -12.37
C ASP A 32 11.57 12.44 -13.59
N GLU A 33 11.47 11.88 -14.80
CA GLU A 33 11.63 12.61 -16.07
C GLU A 33 10.65 13.79 -16.20
N ARG A 34 9.50 13.69 -15.55
CA ARG A 34 8.44 14.72 -15.53
C ARG A 34 8.49 15.62 -14.30
N LYS A 35 9.55 15.50 -13.49
CA LYS A 35 9.77 16.29 -12.27
C LYS A 35 8.64 16.14 -11.25
N PHE A 36 8.06 14.95 -11.13
CA PHE A 36 7.15 14.63 -10.03
C PHE A 36 7.95 14.27 -8.77
N HIS A 37 7.38 14.55 -7.61
CA HIS A 37 7.95 14.16 -6.31
C HIS A 37 7.36 12.83 -5.82
N GLU A 38 8.20 11.82 -5.60
CA GLU A 38 7.77 10.61 -4.86
C GLU A 38 7.57 10.98 -3.38
N VAL A 39 6.39 10.66 -2.84
CA VAL A 39 6.05 10.93 -1.44
C VAL A 39 5.59 9.68 -0.71
N GLU A 40 5.93 9.60 0.57
CA GLU A 40 5.40 8.60 1.47
C GLU A 40 4.14 9.13 2.16
N THR A 41 3.07 8.33 2.12
CA THR A 41 1.80 8.66 2.76
C THR A 41 1.55 7.76 3.97
N PRO A 42 0.95 8.27 5.06
CA PRO A 42 0.62 7.45 6.22
C PRO A 42 -0.25 6.24 5.86
N ILE A 43 0.20 5.05 6.27
CA ILE A 43 -0.59 3.81 6.13
C ILE A 43 -1.61 3.69 7.25
N LEU A 44 -1.31 4.23 8.44
CA LEU A 44 -2.22 4.26 9.57
C LEU A 44 -2.83 5.66 9.72
N ILE A 45 -4.16 5.76 9.71
CA ILE A 45 -4.90 7.01 9.78
C ILE A 45 -5.88 7.00 10.96
N GLY A 46 -6.09 8.16 11.59
CA GLY A 46 -6.97 8.27 12.77
C GLY A 46 -8.47 8.23 12.44
N ASN A 47 -8.84 8.57 11.20
CA ASN A 47 -10.21 8.55 10.73
C ASN A 47 -10.32 7.73 9.45
N PRO A 48 -11.38 6.94 9.28
CA PRO A 48 -11.59 6.19 8.05
C PRO A 48 -11.88 7.15 6.88
N PRO A 49 -11.54 6.77 5.63
CA PRO A 49 -11.93 7.54 4.45
C PRO A 49 -13.46 7.56 4.33
N ALA A 50 -14.01 8.64 3.79
CA ALA A 50 -15.45 8.84 3.61
C ALA A 50 -16.03 8.03 2.42
N GLU A 51 -15.58 6.80 2.22
CA GLU A 51 -16.04 5.92 1.14
C GLU A 51 -17.02 4.89 1.72
N SER A 52 -18.32 5.12 1.51
CA SER A 52 -19.41 4.32 2.10
C SER A 52 -19.44 2.83 1.70
N TYR A 53 -18.66 2.42 0.70
CA TYR A 53 -18.67 1.07 0.14
C TYR A 53 -17.38 0.28 0.39
N ILE A 54 -16.43 0.82 1.15
CA ILE A 54 -15.17 0.12 1.45
C ILE A 54 -15.07 -0.14 2.94
N ASP A 55 -15.05 -1.43 3.29
CA ASP A 55 -14.73 -1.82 4.66
C ASP A 55 -13.24 -1.53 4.93
N VAL A 56 -12.99 -0.81 6.02
CA VAL A 56 -11.66 -0.46 6.48
C VAL A 56 -11.17 -1.45 7.53
N PHE A 57 -9.89 -1.80 7.49
CA PHE A 57 -9.27 -2.52 8.59
C PHE A 57 -9.03 -1.57 9.76
N GLN A 58 -9.71 -1.84 10.88
CA GLN A 58 -9.50 -1.12 12.14
C GLN A 58 -8.46 -1.83 13.00
N THR A 59 -7.63 -1.04 13.68
CA THR A 59 -6.70 -1.46 14.73
C THR A 59 -6.76 -0.46 15.89
N THR A 60 -6.04 -0.76 16.97
CA THR A 60 -5.94 0.11 18.14
C THR A 60 -4.51 0.58 18.30
N LEU A 61 -4.29 1.89 18.20
CA LEU A 61 -3.01 2.51 18.50
C LEU A 61 -2.90 2.71 20.02
N LEU A 62 -1.90 2.08 20.62
CA LEU A 62 -1.61 2.20 22.05
C LEU A 62 -0.59 3.30 22.28
N ASP A 63 -0.90 4.22 23.21
CA ASP A 63 0.08 5.20 23.69
C ASP A 63 1.04 4.60 24.73
N ARG A 64 1.96 5.43 25.25
CA ARG A 64 2.93 5.02 26.29
C ARG A 64 2.28 4.54 27.59
N THR A 65 1.03 4.93 27.86
CA THR A 65 0.24 4.51 29.03
C THR A 65 -0.65 3.31 28.74
N ARG A 66 -0.54 2.70 27.55
CA ARG A 66 -1.42 1.66 27.01
C ARG A 66 -2.88 2.08 26.83
N LYS A 67 -3.16 3.38 26.76
CA LYS A 67 -4.48 3.85 26.38
C LYS A 67 -4.64 3.69 24.87
N GLY A 68 -5.74 3.06 24.47
CA GLY A 68 -6.05 2.78 23.07
C GLY A 68 -6.80 3.91 22.40
N THR A 69 -6.38 4.25 21.18
CA THR A 69 -7.14 5.10 20.25
C THR A 69 -7.44 4.31 18.97
N PRO A 70 -8.67 4.40 18.43
CA PRO A 70 -8.98 3.78 17.15
C PRO A 70 -8.08 4.33 16.04
N ALA A 71 -7.59 3.42 15.22
CA ALA A 71 -6.81 3.75 14.03
C ALA A 71 -7.19 2.81 12.89
N TYR A 72 -7.00 3.25 11.66
CA TYR A 72 -7.48 2.55 10.47
C TYR A 72 -6.35 2.41 9.47
N LEU A 73 -6.29 1.29 8.76
CA LEU A 73 -5.37 1.15 7.63
C LEU A 73 -5.95 1.87 6.42
N SER A 74 -5.12 2.70 5.79
CA SER A 74 -5.49 3.49 4.63
C SER A 74 -5.81 2.59 3.43
N THR A 75 -6.96 2.84 2.80
CA THR A 75 -7.43 2.15 1.60
C THR A 75 -6.85 2.75 0.31
N SER A 76 -6.28 3.96 0.40
CA SER A 76 -5.71 4.72 -0.72
C SER A 76 -4.85 5.88 -0.21
N PRO A 77 -3.73 6.23 -0.87
CA PRO A 77 -2.94 7.42 -0.56
C PRO A 77 -3.64 8.75 -0.93
N GLU A 78 -4.76 8.70 -1.63
CA GLU A 78 -5.41 9.86 -2.27
C GLU A 78 -5.64 11.06 -1.34
N VAL A 79 -6.19 10.84 -0.13
CA VAL A 79 -6.47 11.93 0.82
C VAL A 79 -5.18 12.61 1.26
N ALA A 80 -4.11 11.84 1.49
CA ALA A 80 -2.81 12.39 1.86
C ALA A 80 -2.18 13.16 0.69
N LEU A 81 -2.26 12.63 -0.53
CA LEU A 81 -1.78 13.31 -1.74
C LEU A 81 -2.50 14.63 -1.97
N LYS A 82 -3.84 14.66 -1.86
CA LYS A 82 -4.62 15.91 -1.98
C LYS A 82 -4.18 16.96 -0.96
N LYS A 83 -3.93 16.56 0.29
CA LYS A 83 -3.41 17.49 1.32
C LYS A 83 -2.06 18.07 0.94
N LEU A 84 -1.14 17.25 0.42
CA LEU A 84 0.18 17.70 -0.02
C LEU A 84 0.09 18.63 -1.24
N MET A 85 -0.81 18.33 -2.19
CA MET A 85 -1.09 19.21 -3.32
C MET A 85 -1.60 20.57 -2.85
N THR A 86 -2.57 20.60 -1.93
CA THR A 86 -3.06 21.86 -1.33
C THR A 86 -1.98 22.61 -0.56
N ALA A 87 -1.02 21.90 0.05
CA ALA A 87 0.13 22.50 0.72
C ALA A 87 1.18 23.07 -0.26
N GLY A 88 1.04 22.85 -1.57
CA GLY A 88 1.89 23.44 -2.59
C GLY A 88 3.08 22.58 -3.05
N ILE A 89 3.09 21.27 -2.78
CA ILE A 89 4.17 20.38 -3.26
C ILE A 89 4.26 20.30 -4.79
N GLY A 90 3.18 20.66 -5.49
CA GLY A 90 3.07 20.52 -6.94
C GLY A 90 2.80 19.08 -7.37
N ASN A 91 3.44 18.65 -8.45
CA ASN A 91 3.26 17.33 -9.03
C ASN A 91 3.89 16.26 -8.12
N CYS A 92 3.09 15.35 -7.56
CA CYS A 92 3.56 14.28 -6.67
C CYS A 92 2.88 12.94 -6.94
N TYR A 93 3.55 11.84 -6.60
CA TYR A 93 3.03 10.47 -6.69
C TYR A 93 3.48 9.63 -5.50
N SER A 94 2.82 8.49 -5.25
CA SER A 94 3.21 7.54 -4.20
C SER A 94 3.05 6.11 -4.68
N ILE A 95 4.05 5.26 -4.41
CA ILE A 95 3.98 3.81 -4.63
C ILE A 95 3.88 3.14 -3.26
N THR A 96 2.66 3.02 -2.73
CA THR A 96 2.41 2.47 -1.40
C THR A 96 1.51 1.22 -1.44
N LYS A 97 1.44 0.53 -0.30
CA LYS A 97 0.48 -0.55 -0.09
C LYS A 97 -0.84 0.04 0.37
N SER A 98 -1.93 -0.52 -0.13
CA SER A 98 -3.28 -0.16 0.29
C SER A 98 -4.00 -1.41 0.74
N VAL A 99 -4.73 -1.31 1.84
CA VAL A 99 -5.43 -2.44 2.44
C VAL A 99 -6.93 -2.17 2.36
N LYS A 100 -7.67 -3.14 1.83
CA LYS A 100 -9.14 -3.07 1.72
C LYS A 100 -9.73 -4.32 2.34
N HIS A 101 -10.69 -4.16 3.22
CA HIS A 101 -11.47 -5.28 3.73
C HIS A 101 -12.61 -5.53 2.72
N TYR A 102 -12.74 -6.79 2.29
CA TYR A 102 -13.83 -7.23 1.42
C TYR A 102 -14.46 -8.44 2.10
N PHE A 103 -15.78 -8.40 2.28
CA PHE A 103 -16.57 -9.51 2.83
C PHE A 103 -16.44 -10.82 2.00
N SER A 104 -16.03 -10.71 0.73
CA SER A 104 -15.76 -11.84 -0.17
C SER A 104 -14.26 -12.00 -0.39
N LEU A 105 -13.69 -13.10 0.12
CA LEU A 105 -12.33 -13.52 -0.20
C LEU A 105 -12.28 -13.98 -1.66
N SER A 106 -12.03 -13.04 -2.59
CA SER A 106 -11.60 -13.41 -3.94
C SER A 106 -10.13 -13.82 -3.90
N THR A 107 -9.88 -15.12 -4.07
CA THR A 107 -8.55 -15.78 -4.03
C THR A 107 -7.52 -15.14 -4.97
N LYS A 108 -7.95 -14.33 -5.95
CA LYS A 108 -7.06 -13.71 -6.94
C LYS A 108 -6.35 -12.44 -6.48
N ARG A 109 -6.81 -11.75 -5.42
CA ARG A 109 -6.36 -10.35 -5.16
C ARG A 109 -5.29 -10.16 -4.10
N LEU A 110 -5.13 -11.08 -3.15
CA LEU A 110 -4.21 -10.86 -2.04
C LEU A 110 -2.79 -11.39 -2.27
N GLY A 111 -2.54 -12.18 -3.32
CA GLY A 111 -1.25 -12.88 -3.48
C GLY A 111 -0.87 -13.77 -2.28
N MET A 112 -1.75 -13.85 -1.29
CA MET A 112 -1.76 -14.79 -0.19
C MET A 112 -2.54 -15.99 -0.71
N GLU A 113 -1.82 -16.95 -1.29
CA GLU A 113 -2.29 -18.33 -1.29
C GLU A 113 -2.52 -18.71 0.17
N THR A 114 -3.77 -18.68 0.60
CA THR A 114 -4.21 -19.28 1.85
C THR A 114 -4.15 -20.80 1.69
N TYR A 115 -3.16 -21.38 2.39
CA TYR A 115 -3.01 -22.77 2.84
C TYR A 115 -2.82 -23.87 1.77
#